data_AF-A0AAW2L437-F1
#
_entry.id   AF-A0AAW2L437-F1
#
_cell.length_a   1.000
_cell.length_b   1.000
_cell.length_c   1.000
_cell.angle_alpha   90.00
_cell.angle_beta   90.00
_cell.angle_gamma   90.00
#
_symmetry.space_group_name_H-M   'P 1'
#
loop_
_entity.id
_entity.type
_entity.pdbx_description
1 polymer ?
#
loop_
_entity_poly.entity_id
_entity_poly.type
_entity_poly.pdbx_seq_one_letter_code
_entity_poly.pdbx_strand_id
1 'polypeptide(L)'
;MVSLRKRSLCISQRVSLLLERLCRLQSSIYGLKQASRSWNTRFDEVIRGYDFIKNDYDPCIYMKISGSLVAYLVFYVNDILLIGNDVKMLGEIKAWLSTQFSIKDIGEASYIFGIKIYMDRSRRMLGLTQSSFIEKVLKRFKTEHSK
;
A
#
# COMPACT_ATOMS: atom_id res chain seq x y z
N MET A 1 4.12 4.92 -12.36
CA MET A 1 4.07 4.17 -11.09
C MET A 1 3.85 5.17 -9.98
N VAL A 2 2.81 4.97 -9.17
CA VAL A 2 2.34 5.93 -8.16
C VAL A 2 2.31 5.23 -6.80
N SER A 3 2.76 5.92 -5.77
CA SER A 3 2.71 5.43 -4.39
C SER A 3 1.57 6.08 -3.64
N LEU A 4 0.77 5.25 -2.98
CA LEU A 4 -0.31 5.67 -2.09
C LEU A 4 -0.06 5.09 -0.70
N ARG A 5 -0.47 5.80 0.35
CA ARG A 5 -0.32 5.35 1.74
C ARG A 5 -1.63 5.39 2.48
N LYS A 6 -2.01 4.25 3.05
CA LYS A 6 -3.10 4.13 4.01
C LYS A 6 -2.83 5.06 5.20
N ARG A 7 -3.79 5.92 5.53
CA ARG A 7 -3.77 6.67 6.79
C ARG A 7 -4.30 5.75 7.88
N SER A 8 -3.45 5.40 8.84
CA SER A 8 -3.84 4.58 9.99
C SER A 8 -4.84 5.32 10.85
N LEU A 9 -6.12 4.97 10.76
CA LEU A 9 -7.08 5.07 11.85
C LEU A 9 -8.15 4.01 11.67
N CYS A 10 -8.63 3.49 12.81
CA CYS A 10 -9.68 2.51 12.99
C CYS A 10 -10.72 2.45 11.85
N ILE A 11 -11.11 1.23 11.47
CA ILE A 11 -12.26 1.02 10.61
C ILE A 11 -13.50 1.52 11.36
N SER A 12 -14.23 2.52 10.85
CA SER A 12 -15.58 3.03 11.23
C SER A 12 -15.99 3.22 12.71
N GLN A 13 -16.59 4.38 13.01
CA GLN A 13 -16.93 4.88 14.34
C GLN A 13 -18.40 4.62 14.72
N ARG A 14 -18.61 4.03 15.91
CA ARG A 14 -19.66 4.38 16.89
C ARG A 14 -19.41 3.52 18.14
N VAL A 15 -19.10 4.14 19.27
CA VAL A 15 -19.12 3.42 20.56
C VAL A 15 -20.55 3.53 21.08
N SER A 16 -21.25 2.40 21.14
CA SER A 16 -22.54 2.31 21.83
C SER A 16 -22.27 2.04 23.30
N LEU A 17 -22.56 3.03 24.17
CA LEU A 17 -22.52 2.86 25.62
C LEU A 17 -23.71 1.97 26.02
N LEU A 18 -23.43 0.74 26.46
CA LEU A 18 -24.39 -0.13 27.13
C LEU A 18 -24.08 -0.06 28.63
N LEU A 19 -25.00 0.56 29.38
CA LEU A 19 -25.10 0.63 30.85
C LEU A 19 -23.77 0.59 31.64
N GLU A 20 -23.40 1.78 32.10
CA GLU A 20 -22.44 2.19 33.15
C GLU A 20 -21.04 1.59 33.30
N ARG A 21 -20.60 0.53 32.60
CA ARG A 21 -19.17 0.14 32.61
C ARG A 21 -18.70 -0.86 31.55
N LEU A 22 -19.51 -1.16 30.52
CA LEU A 22 -19.12 -2.11 29.47
C LEU A 22 -19.07 -1.43 28.10
N CYS A 23 -17.86 -1.36 27.53
CA CYS A 23 -17.64 -0.86 26.17
C CYS A 23 -17.70 -2.03 25.17
N ARG A 24 -18.66 -2.00 24.24
CA ARG A 24 -18.65 -2.92 23.08
C ARG A 24 -17.81 -2.31 21.97
N LEU A 25 -16.75 -3.01 21.60
CA LEU A 25 -15.91 -2.64 20.49
C LEU A 25 -16.63 -2.96 19.16
N GLN A 26 -17.07 -1.92 18.44
CA GLN A 26 -17.75 -2.08 17.13
C GLN A 26 -16.77 -2.30 15.97
N SER A 27 -15.47 -2.13 16.21
CA SER A 27 -14.44 -2.09 15.16
C SER A 27 -13.09 -2.56 15.65
N SER A 28 -12.27 -3.14 14.77
CA SER A 28 -10.98 -3.68 15.21
C SER A 28 -9.98 -2.58 15.60
N ILE A 29 -9.35 -2.71 16.77
CA ILE A 29 -8.32 -1.76 17.27
C ILE A 29 -6.96 -2.07 16.64
N TYR A 30 -6.27 -1.03 16.17
CA TYR A 30 -4.91 -1.16 15.65
C TYR A 30 -3.96 -1.80 16.68
N GLY A 31 -3.09 -2.70 16.23
CA GLY A 31 -2.17 -3.46 17.10
C GLY A 31 -2.68 -4.84 17.50
N LEU A 32 -3.99 -5.11 17.37
CA LEU A 32 -4.52 -6.47 17.51
C LEU A 32 -4.33 -7.27 16.21
N LYS A 33 -3.99 -8.56 16.32
CA LYS A 33 -3.89 -9.47 15.17
C LYS A 33 -5.20 -9.53 14.36
N GLN A 34 -6.35 -9.48 15.04
CA GLN A 34 -7.66 -9.47 14.40
C GLN A 34 -7.85 -8.24 13.50
N ALA A 35 -7.30 -7.07 13.88
CA ALA A 35 -7.50 -5.85 13.13
C ALA A 35 -6.81 -5.87 11.77
N SER A 36 -5.59 -6.42 11.70
CA SER A 36 -4.89 -6.60 10.43
C SER A 36 -5.66 -7.54 9.51
N ARG A 37 -6.14 -8.68 10.04
CA ARG A 37 -6.92 -9.65 9.27
C ARG A 37 -8.23 -9.06 8.74
N SER A 38 -9.03 -8.43 9.60
CA SER A 38 -10.30 -7.80 9.21
C SER A 38 -10.09 -6.73 8.14
N TRP A 39 -9.02 -5.94 8.26
CA TRP A 39 -8.69 -4.93 7.25
C TRP A 39 -8.33 -5.58 5.92
N ASN A 40 -7.49 -6.62 5.93
CA ASN A 40 -7.10 -7.34 4.71
C ASN A 40 -8.30 -7.99 4.01
N THR A 41 -9.21 -8.61 4.78
CA THR A 41 -10.46 -9.18 4.24
C THR A 41 -11.32 -8.09 3.59
N ARG A 42 -11.56 -6.96 4.28
CA ARG A 42 -12.32 -5.84 3.72
C ARG A 42 -11.66 -5.25 2.47
N PHE A 43 -10.33 -5.16 2.46
CA PHE A 43 -9.58 -4.66 1.32
C PHE A 43 -9.74 -5.59 0.12
N ASP A 44 -9.51 -6.90 0.30
CA ASP A 44 -9.68 -7.91 -0.75
C ASP A 44 -11.07 -7.87 -1.37
N GLU A 45 -12.12 -7.84 -0.55
CA GLU A 45 -13.52 -7.74 -1.00
C GLU A 45 -13.77 -6.51 -1.87
N VAL A 46 -13.33 -5.33 -1.40
CA VAL A 46 -13.53 -4.06 -2.12
C VAL A 46 -12.77 -4.04 -3.44
N ILE A 47 -11.49 -4.46 -3.44
CA ILE A 47 -10.64 -4.47 -4.63
C ILE A 47 -11.21 -5.43 -5.68
N ARG A 48 -11.61 -6.64 -5.28
CA ARG A 48 -12.25 -7.61 -6.19
C ARG A 48 -13.59 -7.11 -6.73
N GLY A 49 -14.34 -6.36 -5.94
CA GLY A 49 -15.57 -5.69 -6.38
C GLY A 49 -15.37 -4.59 -7.43
N TYR A 50 -14.12 -4.23 -7.73
CA TYR A 50 -13.74 -3.27 -8.77
C TYR A 50 -12.92 -3.94 -9.89
N ASP A 51 -13.28 -5.18 -10.21
CA ASP A 51 -12.72 -6.07 -11.25
C ASP A 51 -11.20 -6.25 -11.21
N PHE A 52 -10.59 -6.11 -10.03
CA PHE A 52 -9.24 -6.59 -9.83
C PHE A 52 -9.24 -8.09 -9.55
N ILE A 53 -8.35 -8.81 -10.22
CA ILE A 53 -8.08 -10.22 -9.99
C ILE A 53 -6.87 -10.31 -9.07
N LYS A 54 -7.02 -11.04 -7.97
CA LYS A 54 -5.92 -11.32 -7.05
C LYS A 54 -4.96 -12.31 -7.68
N ASN A 55 -3.66 -12.08 -7.54
CA ASN A 55 -2.63 -13.00 -8.00
C ASN A 55 -2.55 -14.24 -7.08
N ASP A 56 -2.46 -15.43 -7.69
CA ASP A 56 -2.49 -16.71 -6.95
C ASP A 56 -1.18 -16.97 -6.18
N TYR A 57 -0.05 -16.51 -6.71
CA TYR A 57 1.27 -16.76 -6.13
C TYR A 57 1.68 -15.71 -5.08
N ASP A 58 1.16 -14.50 -5.21
CA ASP A 58 1.44 -13.39 -4.30
C ASP A 58 0.13 -12.67 -3.95
N PRO A 59 -0.48 -13.00 -2.79
CA PRO A 59 -1.73 -12.41 -2.31
C PRO A 59 -1.72 -10.88 -2.10
N CYS A 60 -0.54 -10.25 -2.17
CA CYS A 60 -0.40 -8.80 -2.09
C CYS A 60 -0.54 -8.10 -3.45
N ILE A 61 -0.57 -8.87 -4.55
CA ILE A 61 -0.64 -8.35 -5.91
C ILE A 61 -2.04 -8.56 -6.49
N TYR A 62 -2.59 -7.51 -7.09
CA TYR A 62 -3.84 -7.51 -7.81
C TYR A 62 -3.63 -6.95 -9.21
N MET A 63 -4.36 -7.47 -10.19
CA MET A 63 -4.27 -7.08 -11.58
C MET A 63 -5.65 -6.73 -12.14
N LYS A 64 -5.75 -5.62 -12.86
CA LYS A 64 -6.94 -5.23 -13.63
C LYS A 64 -6.55 -5.09 -15.09
N ILE A 65 -7.30 -5.72 -15.99
CA ILE A 65 -7.10 -5.66 -17.43
C ILE A 65 -8.39 -5.12 -18.07
N SER A 66 -8.26 -4.14 -18.95
CA SER A 66 -9.35 -3.62 -19.78
C SER A 66 -8.84 -3.40 -21.20
N GLY A 67 -9.07 -4.38 -22.08
CA GLY A 67 -8.47 -4.40 -23.41
C GLY A 67 -6.94 -4.42 -23.35
N SER A 68 -6.29 -3.40 -23.93
CA SER A 68 -4.83 -3.22 -23.89
C SER A 68 -4.34 -2.51 -22.62
N LEU A 69 -5.25 -2.01 -21.78
CA LEU A 69 -4.91 -1.29 -20.56
C LEU A 69 -4.72 -2.27 -19.41
N VAL A 70 -3.61 -2.13 -18.69
CA VAL A 70 -3.23 -2.99 -17.58
C VAL A 70 -2.83 -2.15 -16.39
N ALA A 71 -3.38 -2.49 -15.23
CA ALA A 71 -2.98 -1.94 -13.95
C ALA A 71 -2.67 -3.05 -12.94
N TYR A 72 -1.55 -2.91 -12.24
CA TYR A 72 -1.18 -3.70 -11.08
C TYR A 72 -1.29 -2.84 -9.82
N LEU A 73 -1.89 -3.42 -8.79
CA LEU A 73 -1.95 -2.88 -7.45
C LEU A 73 -1.18 -3.82 -6.54
N VAL A 74 -0.11 -3.33 -5.93
CA VAL A 74 0.65 -4.06 -4.91
C VAL A 74 0.34 -3.44 -3.56
N PHE A 75 -0.27 -4.20 -2.66
CA PHE A 75 -0.63 -3.77 -1.33
C PHE A 75 0.25 -4.43 -0.28
N TYR A 76 0.91 -3.64 0.57
CA TYR A 76 1.72 -4.15 1.66
C TYR A 76 1.62 -3.26 2.89
N VAL A 77 0.96 -3.80 3.93
CA VAL A 77 0.74 -3.19 5.25
C VAL A 77 0.06 -1.81 5.18
N ASN A 78 0.83 -0.76 4.87
CA ASN A 78 0.37 0.63 4.79
C ASN A 78 0.64 1.28 3.43
N ASP A 79 1.47 0.69 2.58
CA ASP A 79 1.83 1.25 1.29
C ASP A 79 1.10 0.48 0.18
N ILE A 80 0.57 1.21 -0.79
CA ILE A 80 -0.07 0.71 -2.00
C ILE A 80 0.73 1.26 -3.18
N LEU A 81 1.24 0.38 -4.02
CA LEU A 81 1.90 0.74 -5.27
C LEU A 81 0.94 0.49 -6.44
N LEU A 82 0.73 1.52 -7.24
CA LEU A 82 0.01 1.41 -8.51
C LEU A 82 0.98 1.48 -9.68
N ILE A 83 0.99 0.43 -10.49
CA ILE A 83 1.76 0.33 -11.73
C ILE A 83 0.75 0.14 -12.87
N GLY A 84 0.96 0.79 -14.00
CA GLY A 84 0.09 0.60 -15.16
C GLY A 84 0.67 1.27 -16.38
N ASN A 85 0.12 0.94 -17.54
CA ASN A 85 0.54 1.47 -18.84
C ASN A 85 -0.27 2.71 -19.28
N ASP A 86 -1.30 3.11 -18.54
CA ASP A 86 -2.12 4.28 -18.84
C ASP A 86 -2.33 5.17 -17.60
N VAL A 87 -2.02 6.47 -17.76
CA VAL A 87 -2.06 7.44 -16.65
C VAL A 87 -3.50 7.74 -16.24
N LYS A 88 -4.44 7.75 -17.19
CA LYS A 88 -5.85 8.07 -16.92
C LYS A 88 -6.49 6.97 -16.06
N MET A 89 -6.33 5.70 -16.44
CA MET A 89 -6.76 4.53 -15.67
C MET A 89 -6.17 4.56 -14.26
N LEU A 90 -4.87 4.84 -14.11
CA LEU A 90 -4.26 4.94 -12.77
C LEU A 90 -4.86 6.09 -11.94
N GLY A 91 -5.20 7.22 -12.59
CA GLY A 91 -5.91 8.34 -11.97
C GLY A 91 -7.31 7.96 -11.48
N GLU A 92 -8.07 7.24 -12.31
CA GLU A 92 -9.42 6.75 -11.98
C GLU A 92 -9.38 5.75 -10.83
N ILE A 93 -8.49 4.76 -10.88
CA ILE A 93 -8.29 3.78 -9.78
C ILE A 93 -7.93 4.49 -8.49
N LYS A 94 -7.02 5.47 -8.54
CA LYS A 94 -6.62 6.25 -7.36
C LYS A 94 -7.77 7.05 -6.77
N ALA A 95 -8.55 7.73 -7.61
CA ALA A 95 -9.72 8.49 -7.17
C ALA A 95 -10.74 7.55 -6.52
N TRP A 96 -11.04 6.42 -7.16
CA TRP A 96 -11.94 5.41 -6.63
C TRP A 96 -11.46 4.83 -5.30
N LEU A 97 -10.18 4.43 -5.18
CA LEU A 97 -9.59 3.95 -3.93
C LEU A 97 -9.75 4.96 -2.78
N SER A 98 -9.65 6.25 -3.09
CA SER A 98 -9.79 7.33 -2.11
C SER A 98 -11.23 7.52 -1.63
N THR A 99 -12.22 7.03 -2.39
CA THR A 99 -13.63 6.96 -1.93
C THR A 99 -13.89 5.79 -1.00
N GLN A 100 -13.12 4.70 -1.13
CA GLN A 100 -13.30 3.48 -0.35
C GLN A 100 -12.48 3.48 0.96
N PHE A 101 -11.32 4.13 0.95
CA PHE A 101 -10.37 4.10 2.05
C PHE A 101 -9.73 5.47 2.30
N SER A 102 -9.37 5.72 3.56
CA SER A 102 -8.54 6.88 3.90
C SER A 102 -7.10 6.67 3.43
N ILE A 103 -6.81 7.14 2.21
CA ILE A 103 -5.53 6.97 1.53
C ILE A 103 -4.94 8.35 1.21
N LYS A 104 -3.62 8.47 1.33
CA LYS A 104 -2.84 9.64 0.92
C LYS A 104 -2.10 9.32 -0.38
N ASP A 105 -2.23 10.17 -1.38
CA ASP A 105 -1.36 10.14 -2.55
C ASP A 105 0.04 10.69 -2.20
N ILE A 106 1.08 9.90 -2.48
CA ILE A 106 2.49 10.29 -2.28
C ILE A 106 3.11 10.76 -3.61
N GLY A 107 2.42 10.57 -4.73
CA GLY A 107 2.90 10.94 -6.06
C GLY A 107 3.74 9.83 -6.71
N GLU A 108 4.68 10.21 -7.57
CA GLU A 108 5.54 9.24 -8.25
C GLU A 108 6.34 8.42 -7.24
N ALA A 109 6.29 7.10 -7.42
CA ALA A 109 6.90 6.17 -6.48
C ALA A 109 8.44 6.28 -6.53
N SER A 110 9.01 6.86 -5.47
CA SER A 110 10.45 6.98 -5.26
C SER A 110 10.99 5.97 -4.24
N TYR A 111 10.11 5.35 -3.45
CA TYR A 111 10.44 4.31 -2.49
C TYR A 111 9.33 3.26 -2.41
N ILE A 112 9.71 1.99 -2.24
CA ILE A 112 8.83 0.90 -1.85
C ILE A 112 9.56 -0.04 -0.89
N PHE A 113 8.95 -0.39 0.25
CA PHE A 113 9.53 -1.31 1.24
C PHE A 113 10.95 -0.94 1.72
N GLY A 114 11.26 0.37 1.77
CA GLY A 114 12.59 0.85 2.11
C GLY A 114 13.62 0.77 0.97
N ILE A 115 13.21 0.28 -0.20
CA ILE A 115 14.00 0.26 -1.44
C ILE A 115 13.73 1.56 -2.18
N LYS A 116 14.79 2.31 -2.49
CA LYS A 116 14.71 3.47 -3.35
C LYS A 116 14.55 3.03 -4.79
N ILE A 117 13.63 3.67 -5.49
CA ILE A 117 13.34 3.43 -6.89
C ILE A 117 13.86 4.62 -7.69
N TYR A 118 14.65 4.33 -8.71
CA TYR A 118 15.14 5.30 -9.67
C TYR A 118 14.54 4.98 -11.04
N MET A 119 13.96 5.99 -11.69
CA MET A 119 13.39 5.84 -13.02
C MET A 119 14.01 6.89 -13.94
N ASP A 120 14.70 6.43 -14.98
CA ASP A 120 15.10 7.27 -16.11
C ASP A 120 14.22 6.93 -17.31
N ARG A 121 13.23 7.78 -17.57
CA ARG A 121 12.29 7.60 -18.68
C ARG A 121 12.98 7.72 -20.04
N SER A 122 14.00 8.58 -20.15
CA SER A 122 14.72 8.82 -21.40
C SER A 122 15.54 7.60 -21.81
N ARG A 123 16.16 6.94 -20.82
CA ARG A 123 16.94 5.70 -21.01
C ARG A 123 16.13 4.43 -20.85
N ARG A 124 14.84 4.53 -20.52
CA ARG A 124 13.95 3.41 -20.18
C ARG A 124 14.53 2.50 -19.08
N MET A 125 15.20 3.10 -18.10
CA MET A 125 15.82 2.38 -17.00
C MET A 125 14.97 2.45 -15.73
N LEU A 126 14.84 1.29 -15.08
CA LEU A 126 14.33 1.16 -13.72
C LEU A 126 15.48 0.62 -12.85
N GLY A 127 15.91 1.41 -11.89
CA GLY A 127 16.93 1.03 -10.91
C GLY A 127 16.31 0.87 -9.52
N LEU A 128 16.81 -0.09 -8.76
CA LEU A 128 16.48 -0.28 -7.36
C LEU A 128 17.76 -0.16 -6.53
N THR A 129 17.71 0.56 -5.41
CA THR A 129 18.86 0.67 -4.50
C THR A 129 18.41 0.72 -3.05
N GLN A 130 19.23 0.11 -2.19
CA GLN A 130 19.10 0.19 -0.73
C GLN A 130 20.32 0.88 -0.11
N SER A 131 20.97 1.81 -0.82
CA SER A 131 22.17 2.50 -0.34
C SER A 131 21.98 3.10 1.06
N SER A 132 20.81 3.69 1.33
CA SER A 132 20.48 4.24 2.65
C SER A 132 20.39 3.20 3.77
N PHE A 133 20.03 1.95 3.46
CA PHE A 133 20.08 0.86 4.43
C PHE A 133 21.53 0.45 4.68
N ILE A 134 22.33 0.31 3.62
CA ILE A 134 23.76 -0.03 3.73
C ILE A 134 24.48 1.02 4.57
N GLU A 135 24.29 2.31 4.29
CA GLU A 135 24.85 3.42 5.06
C GLU A 135 24.46 3.34 6.54
N LYS A 136 23.19 3.04 6.85
CA LYS A 136 22.73 2.85 8.24
C LYS A 136 23.39 1.67 8.94
N VAL A 137 23.60 0.56 8.22
CA VAL A 137 24.28 -0.62 8.75
C VAL A 137 25.76 -0.30 9.03
N LEU A 138 26.45 0.31 8.07
CA LEU A 138 27.85 0.73 8.22
C LEU A 138 28.01 1.65 9.43
N LYS A 139 27.12 2.63 9.58
CA LYS A 139 27.11 3.55 10.72
C LYS A 139 26.84 2.85 12.06
N ARG A 140 25.91 1.90 12.07
CA ARG A 140 25.59 1.12 13.28
C ARG A 140 26.78 0.31 13.79
N PHE A 141 27.55 -0.28 12.87
CA PHE A 141 28.71 -1.12 13.22
C PHE A 141 30.04 -0.37 13.21
N LYS A 142 30.03 0.95 12.95
CA LYS A 142 31.23 1.82 12.86
C LYS A 142 32.25 1.33 11.82
N THR A 143 31.78 0.73 10.74
CA THR A 143 32.61 0.19 9.65
C THR A 143 32.65 1.11 8.43
N GLU A 144 32.26 2.37 8.58
CA GLU A 144 32.17 3.36 7.48
C GLU A 144 33.53 3.66 6.83
N HIS A 145 34.62 3.38 7.55
CA HIS A 145 36.00 3.59 7.12
C HIS A 145 36.84 2.31 7.14
N SER A 146 36.22 1.14 7.29
CA SER A 146 36.94 -0.13 7.21
C SER A 146 37.34 -0.39 5.76
N LYS A 147 38.64 -0.61 5.53
CA LYS A 147 39.18 -1.05 4.24
C LYS A 147 38.73 -2.48 3.91
#